data_AF-E1KPZ6-F1
#
_entry.id   AF-E1KPZ6-F1
#
_cell.length_a   1.000
_cell.length_b   1.000
_cell.length_c   1.000
_cell.angle_alpha   90.00
_cell.angle_beta   90.00
_cell.angle_gamma   90.00
#
_symmetry.space_group_name_H-M   'P 1'
#
loop_
_entity.id
_entity.type
_entity.pdbx_description
1 polymer ?
#
loop_
_entity_poly.entity_id
_entity_poly.type
_entity_poly.pdbx_seq_one_letter_code
_entity_poly.pdbx_strand_id
1 'polypeptide(L)'
;MNWRVIFLSMACRFSAIIRKYNAVETDAPQYYIIDDTTIEKTGFHIEGISPVFDHVKHCCVPDFKLLVLAIFNERSTYTCDMSLHRENGKRQDRGLSEKAQKMQHRKQSNSKPYPCSTTIKMSKQQRKKQRNP
;
A
#
# COMPACT_ATOMS: atom_id res chain seq x y z
N MET A 1 -16.21 0.82 4.84
CA MET A 1 -16.17 2.21 4.36
C MET A 1 -15.84 2.20 2.87
N ASN A 2 -16.64 2.85 2.01
CA ASN A 2 -16.36 2.91 0.57
C ASN A 2 -15.37 4.04 0.29
N TRP A 3 -14.09 3.71 0.31
CA TRP A 3 -13.01 4.68 0.15
C TRP A 3 -13.02 5.34 -1.24
N ARG A 4 -13.48 4.66 -2.30
CA ARG A 4 -13.63 5.25 -3.63
C ARG A 4 -14.56 6.46 -3.62
N VAL A 5 -15.67 6.36 -2.90
CA VAL A 5 -16.60 7.49 -2.74
C VAL A 5 -15.92 8.66 -2.04
N ILE A 6 -15.06 8.39 -1.05
CA ILE A 6 -14.33 9.44 -0.33
C ILE A 6 -13.34 10.15 -1.26
N PHE A 7 -12.46 9.43 -1.94
CA PHE A 7 -11.46 10.04 -2.84
C PHE A 7 -12.13 10.77 -3.99
N LEU A 8 -13.12 10.16 -4.63
CA LEU A 8 -13.83 10.82 -5.72
C LEU A 8 -14.59 12.05 -5.23
N SER A 9 -15.23 11.99 -4.06
CA SER A 9 -15.89 13.17 -3.47
C SER A 9 -14.89 14.28 -3.16
N MET A 10 -13.72 13.94 -2.62
CA MET A 10 -12.65 14.92 -2.36
C MET A 10 -12.12 15.54 -3.66
N ALA A 11 -11.83 14.73 -4.67
CA ALA A 11 -11.36 15.19 -5.98
C ALA A 11 -12.38 16.11 -6.67
N CYS A 12 -13.66 15.74 -6.65
CA CYS A 12 -14.76 16.55 -7.18
C CYS A 12 -14.91 17.87 -6.42
N ARG A 13 -14.86 17.84 -5.07
CA ARG A 13 -14.95 19.05 -4.25
C ARG A 13 -13.77 19.98 -4.48
N PHE A 14 -12.56 19.43 -4.56
CA PHE A 14 -11.37 20.19 -4.87
C PHE A 14 -11.46 20.85 -6.24
N SER A 15 -11.87 20.09 -7.26
CA SER A 15 -12.10 20.62 -8.61
C SER A 15 -13.14 21.74 -8.63
N ALA A 16 -14.24 21.59 -7.88
CA ALA A 16 -15.27 22.63 -7.77
C ALA A 16 -14.76 23.91 -7.10
N ILE A 17 -13.89 23.78 -6.08
CA ILE A 17 -13.24 24.93 -5.42
C ILE A 17 -12.33 25.66 -6.40
N ILE A 18 -11.47 24.95 -7.14
CA ILE A 18 -10.55 25.57 -8.11
C ILE A 18 -11.36 26.35 -9.16
N ARG A 19 -12.45 25.76 -9.69
CA ARG A 19 -13.34 26.43 -10.64
C ARG A 19 -14.02 27.66 -10.04
N LYS A 20 -14.52 27.57 -8.80
CA LYS A 20 -15.20 28.69 -8.12
C LYS A 20 -14.29 29.92 -7.97
N TYR A 21 -13.01 29.70 -7.71
CA TYR A 21 -12.04 30.77 -7.49
C TYR A 21 -11.24 31.14 -8.75
N ASN A 22 -11.62 30.63 -9.93
CA ASN A 22 -10.91 30.84 -11.20
C ASN A 22 -9.39 30.56 -11.09
N ALA A 23 -9.03 29.57 -10.28
CA ALA A 23 -7.64 29.16 -10.08
C ALA A 23 -7.16 28.15 -11.14
N VAL A 24 -8.03 27.84 -12.12
CA VAL A 24 -7.68 27.06 -13.31
C VAL A 24 -7.04 28.00 -14.32
N GLU A 25 -5.86 27.67 -14.82
CA GLU A 25 -5.34 28.33 -16.03
C GLU A 25 -5.99 27.70 -17.25
N THR A 26 -6.55 28.52 -18.13
CA THR A 26 -7.41 28.09 -19.25
C THR A 26 -6.71 27.14 -20.23
N ASP A 27 -5.38 27.22 -20.35
CA ASP A 27 -4.59 26.44 -21.30
C ASP A 27 -3.63 25.44 -20.62
N ALA A 28 -3.70 25.28 -19.30
CA ALA A 28 -2.80 24.40 -18.59
C ALA A 28 -3.16 22.92 -18.81
N PRO A 29 -2.19 22.06 -19.20
CA PRO A 29 -2.42 20.64 -19.33
C PRO A 29 -2.73 19.98 -17.98
N GLN A 30 -3.64 19.00 -18.01
CA GLN A 30 -3.92 18.11 -16.90
C GLN A 30 -3.30 16.74 -17.16
N TYR A 31 -2.64 16.19 -16.15
CA TYR A 31 -1.96 14.91 -16.20
C TYR A 31 -2.61 13.89 -15.27
N TYR A 32 -2.53 12.62 -15.66
CA TYR A 32 -2.89 11.50 -14.81
C TYR A 32 -1.61 10.78 -14.40
N ILE A 33 -1.42 10.64 -13.10
CA ILE A 33 -0.30 9.91 -12.52
C ILE A 33 -0.83 8.54 -12.09
N ILE A 34 -0.26 7.49 -12.66
CA ILE A 34 -0.52 6.10 -12.29
C ILE A 34 0.81 5.55 -11.77
N ASP A 35 0.84 5.18 -10.50
CA ASP A 35 2.07 4.71 -9.84
C ASP A 35 1.76 3.53 -8.92
N ASP A 36 2.66 2.54 -8.90
CA ASP A 36 2.68 1.47 -7.91
C ASP A 36 3.75 1.73 -6.85
N THR A 37 3.32 1.98 -5.62
CA THR A 37 4.23 2.26 -4.51
C THR A 37 4.26 1.10 -3.50
N THR A 38 5.46 0.76 -3.06
CA THR A 38 5.72 -0.16 -1.93
C THR A 38 5.87 0.69 -0.66
N ILE A 39 5.01 0.49 0.35
CA ILE A 39 4.99 1.21 1.64
C ILE A 39 5.42 0.33 2.83
N GLU A 40 6.68 -0.11 2.85
CA GLU A 40 7.21 -1.06 3.85
C GLU A 40 6.74 -0.77 5.28
N LYS A 41 6.24 -1.81 5.95
CA LYS A 41 5.76 -1.73 7.33
C LYS A 41 6.68 -2.50 8.28
N THR A 42 6.72 -2.03 9.52
CA THR A 42 7.61 -2.54 10.57
C THR A 42 7.04 -3.72 11.39
N GLY A 43 5.96 -4.37 10.94
CA GLY A 43 5.36 -5.50 11.69
C GLY A 43 4.37 -6.35 10.89
N PHE A 44 4.04 -7.53 11.43
CA PHE A 44 3.19 -8.54 10.76
C PHE A 44 1.74 -8.61 11.27
N HIS A 45 1.37 -7.75 12.22
CA HIS A 45 0.05 -7.78 12.86
C HIS A 45 -1.01 -6.95 12.13
N ILE A 46 -0.61 -6.16 11.14
CA ILE A 46 -1.56 -5.38 10.34
C ILE A 46 -2.38 -6.35 9.50
N GLU A 47 -3.71 -6.26 9.57
CA GLU A 47 -4.56 -7.06 8.71
C GLU A 47 -4.26 -6.79 7.25
N GLY A 48 -4.08 -7.85 6.47
CA GLY A 48 -3.81 -7.70 5.05
C GLY A 48 -2.33 -7.56 4.70
N ILE A 49 -1.40 -7.52 5.65
CA ILE A 49 0.02 -7.43 5.30
C ILE A 49 0.56 -8.74 4.72
N SER A 50 1.41 -8.66 3.71
CA SER A 50 2.07 -9.82 3.07
C SER A 50 3.47 -9.43 2.60
N PRO A 51 4.40 -10.38 2.38
CA PRO A 51 5.61 -10.08 1.63
C PRO A 51 5.25 -9.59 0.22
N VAL A 52 5.75 -8.40 -0.14
CA VAL A 52 5.60 -7.77 -1.46
C VAL A 52 7.00 -7.53 -2.02
N PHE A 53 7.21 -7.77 -3.30
CA PHE A 53 8.49 -7.53 -3.96
C PHE A 53 8.75 -6.04 -4.14
N ASP A 54 9.83 -5.56 -3.52
CA ASP A 54 10.38 -4.24 -3.72
C ASP A 54 11.42 -4.30 -4.83
N HIS A 55 11.16 -3.57 -5.92
CA HIS A 55 12.03 -3.55 -7.09
C HIS A 55 13.34 -2.79 -6.83
N VAL A 56 13.35 -1.81 -5.93
CA VAL A 56 14.54 -1.01 -5.58
C VAL A 56 15.48 -1.84 -4.71
N LYS A 57 14.92 -2.54 -3.73
CA LYS A 57 15.71 -3.39 -2.80
C LYS A 57 15.97 -4.79 -3.34
N HIS A 58 15.35 -5.16 -4.46
CA HIS A 58 15.35 -6.50 -5.04
C HIS A 58 15.04 -7.61 -4.02
N CYS A 59 14.14 -7.34 -3.07
CA CYS A 59 13.76 -8.29 -2.03
C CYS A 59 12.29 -8.14 -1.63
N CYS A 60 11.76 -9.15 -0.95
CA CYS A 60 10.38 -9.09 -0.45
C CYS A 60 10.34 -8.47 0.95
N VAL A 61 9.56 -7.41 1.10
CA VAL A 61 9.35 -6.68 2.36
C VAL A 61 7.91 -6.84 2.87
N PRO A 62 7.65 -6.75 4.19
CA PRO A 62 6.30 -6.85 4.75
C PRO A 62 5.48 -5.61 4.39
N ASP A 63 4.50 -5.75 3.50
CA ASP A 63 3.82 -4.59 2.92
C ASP A 63 2.48 -4.89 2.20
N PHE A 64 1.93 -3.85 1.58
CA PHE A 64 0.90 -3.78 0.57
C PHE A 64 1.47 -3.11 -0.68
N LYS A 65 1.04 -3.55 -1.86
CA LYS A 65 1.26 -2.78 -3.09
C LYS A 65 0.14 -1.75 -3.21
N LEU A 66 0.49 -0.47 -3.09
CA LEU A 66 -0.43 0.63 -3.30
C LEU A 66 -0.43 1.00 -4.78
N LEU A 67 -1.58 0.89 -5.44
CA LEU A 67 -1.79 1.45 -6.78
C LEU A 67 -2.53 2.77 -6.64
N VAL A 68 -1.97 3.86 -7.14
CA VAL A 68 -2.58 5.20 -7.07
C VAL A 68 -2.94 5.68 -8.45
N LEU A 69 -4.13 6.27 -8.57
CA LEU A 69 -4.50 7.18 -9.65
C LEU A 69 -4.63 8.58 -9.07
N ALA A 70 -3.72 9.47 -9.43
CA ALA A 70 -3.76 10.88 -9.06
C ALA A 70 -3.93 11.77 -10.29
N ILE A 71 -4.59 12.89 -10.08
CA ILE A 71 -4.69 13.97 -11.05
C ILE A 71 -3.67 15.02 -10.66
N PHE A 72 -2.83 15.40 -11.61
CA PHE A 72 -1.91 16.52 -11.47
C PHE A 72 -2.33 17.64 -12.42
N ASN A 73 -2.67 18.76 -11.82
CA ASN A 73 -2.73 20.05 -12.49
C ASN A 73 -1.45 20.77 -12.07
N GLU A 74 -0.84 21.59 -12.92
CA GLU A 74 0.50 22.20 -12.73
C GLU A 74 0.83 22.71 -11.31
N ARG A 75 -0.17 23.13 -10.52
CA ARG A 75 -0.04 23.58 -9.12
C ARG A 75 -0.39 22.56 -8.04
N SER A 76 -1.21 21.55 -8.34
CA SER A 76 -1.82 20.68 -7.35
C SER A 76 -1.95 19.25 -7.83
N THR A 77 -1.54 18.31 -6.98
CA THR A 77 -1.78 16.88 -7.15
C THR A 77 -2.84 16.41 -6.16
N TYR A 78 -3.82 15.65 -6.61
CA TYR A 78 -4.84 15.06 -5.74
C TYR A 78 -5.23 13.66 -6.21
N THR A 79 -5.42 12.75 -5.26
CA THR A 79 -5.77 11.35 -5.51
C THR A 79 -7.23 11.22 -5.90
N CYS A 80 -7.49 10.48 -6.98
CA CYS A 80 -8.84 10.17 -7.47
C CYS A 80 -9.28 8.75 -7.08
N ASP A 81 -8.38 7.78 -7.22
CA ASP A 81 -8.61 6.37 -6.89
C ASP A 81 -7.32 5.75 -6.31
N MET A 82 -7.44 4.75 -5.45
CA MET A 82 -6.28 4.03 -4.91
C MET A 82 -6.62 2.64 -4.36
N SER A 83 -5.91 1.60 -4.78
CA SER A 83 -6.13 0.25 -4.25
C SER A 83 -4.92 -0.29 -3.50
N LEU A 84 -5.18 -1.01 -2.41
CA LEU A 84 -4.17 -1.76 -1.67
C LEU A 84 -4.27 -3.23 -2.04
N HIS A 85 -3.18 -3.77 -2.55
CA HIS A 85 -3.08 -5.16 -3.00
C HIS A 85 -2.09 -5.96 -2.17
N ARG A 86 -2.35 -7.26 -2.07
CA ARG A 86 -1.43 -8.26 -1.54
C ARG A 86 -0.81 -8.99 -2.72
N GLU A 87 0.46 -9.30 -2.62
CA GLU A 87 1.11 -10.20 -3.59
C GLU A 87 0.95 -11.64 -3.14
N ASN A 88 0.59 -12.50 -4.09
CA ASN A 88 0.56 -13.93 -3.87
C ASN A 88 1.95 -14.50 -4.14
N GLY A 89 2.43 -15.37 -3.25
CA GLY A 89 3.63 -16.15 -3.47
C GLY A 89 3.45 -17.17 -4.60
N LYS A 90 4.55 -17.82 -4.99
CA LYS A 90 4.56 -18.84 -6.07
C LYS A 90 3.60 -20.01 -5.81
N ARG A 91 3.24 -20.30 -4.56
CA ARG A 91 2.29 -21.37 -4.21
C ARG A 91 0.88 -20.83 -3.94
N GLN A 92 0.58 -19.60 -4.36
CA GLN A 92 -0.59 -18.82 -3.96
C GLN A 92 -0.73 -18.66 -2.44
N ASP A 93 0.33 -18.96 -1.70
CA ASP A 93 0.45 -18.64 -0.29
C ASP A 93 0.71 -17.14 -0.16
N ARG A 94 0.03 -16.46 0.76
CA ARG A 94 0.20 -15.01 1.02
C ARG A 94 1.55 -14.66 1.68
N GLY A 95 2.56 -15.50 1.48
CA GLY A 95 3.93 -15.38 1.98
C GLY A 95 4.11 -15.49 3.50
N LEU A 96 3.02 -15.64 4.27
CA LEU A 96 3.03 -15.72 5.74
C LEU A 96 2.59 -17.10 6.24
N SER A 97 3.17 -17.54 7.35
CA SER A 97 2.70 -18.75 8.04
C SER A 97 1.27 -18.57 8.56
N GLU A 98 0.51 -19.66 8.67
CA GLU A 98 -0.87 -19.62 9.20
C GLU A 98 -0.94 -18.98 10.59
N LYS A 99 0.06 -19.23 11.44
CA LYS A 99 0.15 -18.60 12.76
C LYS A 99 0.28 -17.09 12.66
N ALA A 100 1.12 -16.58 11.74
CA ALA A 100 1.27 -15.15 11.52
C ALA A 100 0.00 -14.52 10.94
N GLN A 101 -0.69 -15.21 10.03
CA GLN A 101 -1.99 -14.76 9.49
C GLN A 101 -3.06 -14.68 10.58
N LYS A 102 -3.16 -15.69 11.46
CA LYS A 102 -4.09 -15.68 12.60
C LYS A 102 -3.79 -14.54 13.59
N MET A 103 -2.52 -14.18 13.76
CA MET A 103 -2.10 -13.07 14.62
C MET A 103 -2.54 -11.70 14.09
N GLN A 104 -2.79 -11.54 12.78
CA GLN A 104 -3.28 -10.28 12.20
C GLN A 104 -4.66 -9.88 12.71
N HIS A 105 -5.52 -10.86 12.98
CA HIS A 105 -6.90 -10.63 13.42
C HIS A 105 -7.05 -10.71 14.95
N ARG A 106 -5.96 -10.93 15.68
CA ARG A 106 -6.00 -11.09 17.13
C ARG A 106 -6.06 -9.71 17.81
N LYS A 107 -7.20 -9.41 18.42
CA LYS A 107 -7.36 -8.22 19.27
C LYS A 107 -6.40 -8.26 20.46
N GLN A 108 -5.83 -7.11 20.82
CA GLN A 108 -5.07 -6.97 22.05
C GLN A 108 -6.01 -7.17 23.25
N SER A 109 -5.67 -8.09 24.14
CA SER A 109 -6.22 -8.11 25.50
C SER A 109 -5.39 -7.13 26.33
N ASN A 110 -6.05 -6.29 27.13
CA ASN A 110 -5.47 -5.21 27.97
C ASN A 110 -4.31 -5.63 28.90
N SER A 111 -3.91 -6.89 28.93
CA SER A 111 -2.99 -7.43 29.93
C SER A 111 -1.51 -7.44 29.53
N LYS A 112 -1.12 -7.40 28.25
CA LYS A 112 0.32 -7.43 27.86
C LYS A 112 0.62 -6.69 26.55
N PRO A 113 1.52 -5.69 26.55
CA PRO A 113 2.08 -5.14 25.32
C PRO A 113 2.83 -6.21 24.53
N TYR A 114 2.70 -6.22 23.20
CA TYR A 114 3.50 -7.10 22.36
C TYR A 114 4.95 -6.57 22.28
N PRO A 115 5.97 -7.42 22.48
CA PRO A 115 7.35 -7.03 22.18
C PRO A 115 7.47 -6.74 20.68
N CYS A 116 7.96 -5.54 20.36
CA CYS A 116 8.00 -4.93 19.02
C CYS A 116 8.92 -5.64 18.01
N SER A 117 9.54 -6.78 18.32
CA SER A 117 10.62 -7.35 17.51
C SER A 117 10.59 -8.87 17.44
N THR A 118 9.46 -9.47 17.06
CA THR A 118 9.54 -10.85 16.55
C THR A 118 9.90 -10.80 15.07
N THR A 119 11.19 -10.86 14.76
CA THR A 119 11.69 -11.23 13.43
C THR A 119 11.19 -12.66 13.14
N ILE A 120 9.98 -12.79 12.61
CA ILE A 120 9.52 -14.05 12.03
C ILE A 120 10.43 -14.26 10.83
N LYS A 121 11.42 -15.14 11.00
CA LYS A 121 12.35 -15.53 9.94
C LYS A 121 11.51 -16.01 8.75
N MET A 122 11.45 -15.20 7.69
CA MET A 122 11.10 -15.66 6.35
C MET A 122 11.81 -16.99 6.13
N SER A 123 11.05 -18.03 5.77
CA SER A 123 11.57 -19.39 5.74
C SER A 123 12.88 -19.45 4.94
N LYS A 124 13.91 -20.11 5.49
CA LYS A 124 15.26 -20.21 4.91
C LYS A 124 15.27 -20.74 3.46
N GLN A 125 14.15 -21.30 2.98
CA GLN A 125 13.97 -21.75 1.60
C GLN A 125 13.92 -20.61 0.56
N GLN A 126 13.51 -19.38 0.94
CA GLN A 126 13.45 -18.26 -0.01
C GLN A 126 14.81 -17.57 -0.21
N ARG A 127 15.63 -17.46 0.85
CA ARG A 127 16.99 -16.88 0.76
C ARG A 127 17.97 -17.71 -0.08
N LYS A 128 17.80 -19.03 -0.16
CA LYS A 128 18.67 -19.91 -0.97
C LYS A 128 18.32 -19.90 -2.46
N LYS A 129 17.08 -19.57 -2.85
CA LYS A 129 16.66 -19.53 -4.27
C LYS A 129 16.94 -18.20 -4.98
N GLN A 130 17.40 -17.16 -4.26
CA GLN A 130 17.74 -15.84 -4.83
C GLN A 130 19.26 -15.63 -5.01
N ARG A 131 20.10 -16.63 -4.68
CA ARG A 131 21.56 -16.54 -4.77
C ARG A 131 22.19 -17.24 -5.97
N ASN A 132 21.40 -17.90 -6.81
CA ASN A 132 21.92 -18.50 -8.02
C ASN A 132 21.36 -17.71 -9.22
N PRO A 133 22.23 -17.07 -10.03
CA PRO A 133 21.83 -16.44 -11.28
C PRO A 133 21.24 -17.46 -12.26
#